data_AF-R5KU70-F1
#
_entry.id   AF-R5KU70-F1
#
_cell.length_a   1.000
_cell.length_b   1.000
_cell.length_c   1.000
_cell.angle_alpha   90.00
_cell.angle_beta   90.00
_cell.angle_gamma   90.00
#
_symmetry.space_group_name_H-M   'P 1'
#
loop_
_entity.id
_entity.type
_entity.pdbx_description
1 polymer ?
#
loop_
_entity_poly.entity_id
_entity_poly.type
_entity_poly.pdbx_seq_one_letter_code
_entity_poly.pdbx_strand_id
1 'polypeptide(L)'
;MFNILILLLLGIASGYVFRNSGFLKNIDKSVSATVLFMLFVFGISIGNNSELMNNLGRYGIHAAILASFGTAGSLLASYFAYKLLFGKKRKGGEK
;
A
#
# COMPACT_ATOMS: atom_id res chain seq x y z
N MET A 1 -16.66 -3.74 -11.33
CA MET A 1 -15.75 -4.38 -10.36
C MET A 1 -14.96 -5.54 -10.98
N PHE A 2 -15.60 -6.42 -11.76
CA PHE A 2 -14.91 -7.51 -12.48
C PHE A 2 -13.76 -7.06 -13.39
N ASN A 3 -13.86 -5.91 -14.07
CA ASN A 3 -12.77 -5.41 -14.93
C ASN A 3 -11.47 -5.16 -14.14
N ILE A 4 -11.60 -4.63 -12.92
CA ILE A 4 -10.44 -4.37 -12.05
C ILE A 4 -9.83 -5.71 -11.60
N LEU A 5 -10.68 -6.70 -11.29
CA LEU A 5 -10.23 -8.04 -10.92
C LEU A 5 -9.51 -8.75 -12.08
N ILE A 6 -10.02 -8.64 -13.30
CA ILE A 6 -9.40 -9.20 -14.51
C ILE A 6 -8.07 -8.50 -14.80
N LEU A 7 -8.02 -7.17 -14.66
CA LEU A 7 -6.78 -6.41 -14.82
C LEU A 7 -5.71 -6.82 -13.79
N LEU A 8 -6.11 -7.04 -12.53
CA LEU A 8 -5.23 -7.53 -11.48
C LEU A 8 -4.69 -8.92 -11.82
N LEU A 9 -5.55 -9.85 -12.24
CA LEU A 9 -5.16 -11.20 -12.63
C LEU A 9 -4.21 -11.19 -13.83
N LEU A 10 -4.48 -10.36 -14.83
CA LEU A 10 -3.59 -10.16 -15.98
C LEU A 10 -2.24 -9.58 -15.56
N GLY A 11 -2.23 -8.61 -14.63
CA GLY A 11 -1.00 -8.04 -14.08
C GLY A 11 -0.14 -9.09 -13.37
N ILE A 12 -0.75 -9.95 -12.56
CA ILE A 12 -0.07 -11.06 -11.88
C ILE A 12 0.46 -12.07 -12.89
N ALA A 13 -0.36 -12.47 -13.86
CA ALA A 13 0.03 -13.43 -14.90
C ALA A 13 1.20 -12.90 -15.74
N SER A 14 1.11 -11.65 -16.19
CA SER A 14 2.19 -10.96 -16.92
C SER A 14 3.47 -10.87 -16.07
N GLY A 15 3.35 -10.46 -14.80
CA GLY A 15 4.47 -10.41 -13.88
C GLY A 15 5.15 -11.78 -13.69
N TYR A 16 4.39 -12.87 -13.67
CA TYR A 16 4.92 -14.23 -13.55
C TYR A 16 5.66 -14.67 -14.82
N VAL A 17 5.11 -14.41 -16.01
CA VAL A 17 5.75 -14.75 -17.29
C VAL A 17 7.07 -13.99 -17.48
N PHE A 18 7.10 -12.71 -17.11
CA PHE A 18 8.30 -11.89 -17.27
C PHE A 18 9.35 -12.10 -16.17
N ARG A 19 9.00 -12.72 -15.02
CA ARG A 19 9.87 -12.87 -13.83
C ARG A 19 11.26 -13.45 -14.09
N ASN A 20 11.43 -14.30 -15.10
CA ASN A 20 12.70 -14.96 -15.41
C ASN A 20 13.56 -14.21 -16.46
N SER A 21 13.09 -13.08 -16.99
CA SER A 21 13.85 -12.30 -17.97
C SER A 21 14.85 -11.39 -17.24
N GLY A 22 16.14 -11.47 -17.58
CA GLY A 22 17.19 -10.60 -17.03
C GLY A 22 16.95 -9.09 -17.21
N PHE A 23 15.95 -8.72 -18.02
CA PHE A 23 15.43 -7.36 -18.21
C PHE A 23 14.89 -6.72 -16.90
N LEU A 24 14.45 -7.52 -15.93
CA LEU A 24 13.92 -7.02 -14.65
C LEU A 24 15.01 -6.59 -13.67
N LYS A 25 16.29 -6.81 -13.97
CA LYS A 25 17.39 -6.49 -13.05
C LYS A 25 17.55 -4.98 -12.80
N ASN A 26 17.01 -4.14 -13.69
CA ASN A 26 17.01 -2.68 -13.57
C ASN A 26 15.64 -2.09 -13.23
N ILE A 27 14.64 -2.92 -12.88
CA ILE A 27 13.29 -2.43 -12.54
C ILE A 27 13.30 -1.53 -11.33
N ASP A 28 14.18 -1.74 -10.35
CA ASP A 28 14.25 -0.86 -9.18
C ASP A 28 14.47 0.62 -9.56
N LYS A 29 15.33 0.90 -10.55
CA LYS A 29 15.53 2.28 -11.05
C LYS A 29 14.30 2.79 -11.79
N SER A 30 13.66 1.95 -12.60
CA SER A 30 12.45 2.34 -13.34
C SER A 30 11.26 2.59 -12.41
N VAL A 31 11.09 1.78 -11.37
CA VAL A 31 10.03 1.93 -10.37
C VAL A 31 10.25 3.20 -9.57
N SER A 32 11.48 3.46 -9.11
CA SER A 32 11.80 4.70 -8.41
C SER A 32 11.53 5.94 -9.27
N ALA A 33 11.91 5.92 -10.55
CA ALA A 33 11.61 6.99 -11.50
C ALA A 33 10.10 7.18 -11.70
N THR A 34 9.32 6.10 -11.84
CA THR A 34 7.87 6.15 -11.97
C THR A 34 7.20 6.69 -10.70
N VAL A 35 7.66 6.28 -9.51
CA VAL A 35 7.15 6.81 -8.23
C VAL A 35 7.41 8.31 -8.15
N LEU A 36 8.61 8.76 -8.51
CA LEU A 36 8.94 10.19 -8.57
C LEU A 36 8.00 10.94 -9.53
N PHE A 37 7.79 10.39 -10.73
CA PHE A 37 6.89 10.99 -11.72
C PHE A 37 5.44 11.04 -11.24
N MET A 38 4.95 9.97 -10.61
CA MET A 38 3.62 9.94 -10.00
C MET A 38 3.47 10.98 -8.90
N LEU A 39 4.45 11.10 -8.00
CA LEU A 39 4.44 12.11 -6.94
C LEU A 39 4.43 13.53 -7.52
N PHE A 40 5.17 13.76 -8.60
CA PHE A 40 5.19 15.05 -9.29
C PHE A 40 3.82 15.39 -9.90
N VAL A 41 3.22 14.47 -10.66
CA VAL A 41 1.89 14.65 -11.26
C VAL A 41 0.82 14.82 -10.18
N PHE A 42 0.92 14.06 -9.09
CA PHE A 42 0.02 14.17 -7.94
C PHE A 42 0.13 15.55 -7.27
N GLY A 43 1.35 16.06 -7.09
CA GLY A 43 1.60 17.40 -6.57
C GLY A 43 0.98 18.50 -7.43
N ILE A 44 1.16 18.43 -8.76
CA ILE A 44 0.52 19.36 -9.70
C ILE A 44 -1.01 19.26 -9.61
N SER A 45 -1.54 18.04 -9.53
CA SER A 45 -2.99 17.80 -9.50
C SER A 45 -3.64 18.40 -8.25
N ILE A 46 -2.99 18.29 -7.08
CA ILE A 46 -3.44 18.94 -5.84
C ILE A 46 -3.22 20.46 -5.92
N GLY A 47 -2.07 20.89 -6.43
CA GLY A 47 -1.69 22.29 -6.59
C GLY A 47 -2.67 23.11 -7.42
N ASN A 48 -3.16 22.51 -8.50
CA ASN A 48 -4.10 23.15 -9.43
C ASN A 48 -5.57 23.05 -8.97
N ASN A 49 -5.86 22.34 -7.87
CA ASN A 49 -7.20 22.21 -7.33
C ASN A 49 -7.39 23.19 -6.16
N SER A 50 -8.02 24.33 -6.46
CA SER A 50 -8.23 25.42 -5.48
C SER A 50 -9.11 25.00 -4.30
N GLU A 51 -10.03 24.05 -4.47
CA GLU A 51 -10.87 23.54 -3.37
C GLU A 51 -10.05 22.74 -2.36
N LEU A 52 -9.18 21.84 -2.85
CA LEU A 52 -8.27 21.07 -2.03
C LEU A 52 -7.21 21.96 -1.38
N MET A 53 -6.64 22.91 -2.12
CA MET A 53 -5.62 23.82 -1.60
C MET A 53 -6.16 24.75 -0.52
N ASN A 54 -7.36 25.32 -0.71
CA ASN A 54 -7.96 26.24 0.25
C ASN A 54 -8.47 25.53 1.53
N ASN A 55 -8.78 24.23 1.43
CA ASN A 55 -9.23 23.41 2.56
C ASN A 55 -8.16 22.40 3.02
N LEU A 56 -6.91 22.57 2.61
CA LEU A 56 -5.84 21.60 2.85
C LEU A 56 -5.65 21.33 4.35
N GLY A 57 -5.78 22.35 5.19
CA GLY A 57 -5.73 22.20 6.65
C GLY A 57 -6.88 21.34 7.20
N ARG A 58 -8.12 21.56 6.72
CA ARG A 58 -9.30 20.80 7.16
C ARG A 58 -9.23 19.34 6.70
N TYR A 59 -8.92 19.11 5.42
CA TYR A 59 -8.72 17.76 4.88
C TYR A 59 -7.50 17.08 5.49
N GLY A 60 -6.43 17.83 5.78
CA GLY A 60 -5.20 17.33 6.39
C GLY A 60 -5.43 16.77 7.79
N ILE A 61 -6.21 17.47 8.63
CA ILE A 61 -6.56 16.95 9.97
C ILE A 61 -7.43 15.70 9.86
N HIS A 62 -8.42 15.67 8.97
CA HIS A 62 -9.22 14.45 8.76
C HIS A 62 -8.34 13.28 8.30
N ALA A 63 -7.40 13.53 7.38
CA ALA A 63 -6.45 12.54 6.90
C ALA A 63 -5.51 12.07 8.02
N ALA A 64 -5.03 12.96 8.89
CA ALA A 64 -4.16 12.63 10.00
C ALA A 64 -4.87 11.77 11.06
N ILE A 65 -6.12 12.10 11.39
CA ILE A 65 -6.94 11.28 12.30
C ILE A 65 -7.19 9.90 11.68
N LEU A 66 -7.57 9.84 10.40
CA LEU A 66 -7.80 8.58 9.71
C LEU A 66 -6.52 7.72 9.65
N ALA A 67 -5.38 8.31 9.32
CA ALA A 67 -4.09 7.63 9.24
C ALA A 67 -3.64 7.11 10.62
N SER A 68 -3.80 7.90 11.68
CA SER A 68 -3.42 7.51 13.03
C SER A 68 -4.29 6.37 13.56
N PHE A 69 -5.61 6.48 13.45
CA PHE A 69 -6.53 5.41 13.85
C PHE A 69 -6.37 4.15 12.98
N GLY A 70 -6.19 4.32 11.67
CA GLY A 70 -5.94 3.20 10.75
C GLY A 70 -4.65 2.45 11.09
N THR A 71 -3.56 3.19 11.37
CA THR A 71 -2.28 2.59 11.78
C THR A 71 -2.38 1.92 13.14
N ALA A 72 -3.01 2.57 14.12
CA ALA A 72 -3.23 2.01 15.46
C ALA A 72 -4.10 0.74 15.40
N GLY A 73 -5.17 0.75 14.62
CA GLY A 73 -6.04 -0.41 14.39
C GLY A 73 -5.29 -1.56 13.72
N SER A 74 -4.46 -1.27 12.71
CA SER A 74 -3.65 -2.29 12.02
C SER A 74 -2.61 -2.91 12.95
N LEU A 75 -1.96 -2.10 13.81
CA LEU A 75 -1.04 -2.59 14.85
C LEU A 75 -1.75 -3.49 15.87
N LEU A 76 -2.93 -3.08 16.35
CA LEU A 76 -3.74 -3.88 17.28
C LEU A 76 -4.18 -5.20 16.64
N ALA A 77 -4.68 -5.17 15.41
CA ALA A 77 -5.08 -6.36 14.67
C ALA A 77 -3.90 -7.32 14.47
N SER A 78 -2.73 -6.80 14.10
CA SER A 78 -1.49 -7.57 13.99
C SER A 78 -1.08 -8.18 15.33
N TYR A 79 -1.21 -7.44 16.44
CA TYR A 79 -0.94 -7.94 17.78
C TYR A 79 -1.90 -9.07 18.20
N PHE A 80 -3.20 -8.92 17.93
CA PHE A 80 -4.18 -9.98 18.19
C PHE A 80 -3.92 -11.21 17.31
N ALA A 81 -3.61 -11.03 16.02
CA ALA A 81 -3.24 -12.11 15.12
C ALA A 81 -1.99 -12.84 15.62
N TYR A 82 -0.97 -12.11 16.07
CA TYR A 82 0.22 -12.68 16.67
C TYR A 82 -0.12 -13.48 17.94
N LYS A 83 -0.94 -12.93 18.84
CA LYS A 83 -1.36 -13.63 20.07
C LYS A 83 -2.21 -14.87 19.78
N LEU A 84 -3.07 -14.87 18.76
CA LEU A 84 -3.88 -16.02 18.38
C LEU A 84 -3.04 -17.14 17.74
N LEU A 85 -2.16 -16.77 16.81
CA LEU A 85 -1.32 -17.71 16.04
C LEU A 85 -0.15 -18.26 16.88
N PHE A 86 0.48 -17.43 17.72
CA PHE A 86 1.66 -17.81 18.51
C PHE A 86 1.36 -18.07 19.99
N GLY A 87 0.24 -17.58 20.54
CA GLY A 87 -0.19 -17.91 21.90
C GLY A 87 -0.59 -19.38 22.07
N LYS A 88 -0.96 -20.07 20.97
CA LYS A 88 -1.25 -21.51 20.97
C LYS A 88 0.03 -22.37 20.97
N LYS A 89 1.18 -21.85 20.49
CA LYS A 89 2.46 -22.58 20.48
C LYS A 89 3.11 -22.74 21.87
N ARG A 90 2.68 -21.98 22.89
CA ARG A 90 3.16 -22.16 24.29
C ARG A 90 2.34 -23.16 25.12
N LYS A 91 1.25 -23.73 24.58
CA LYS A 91 0.40 -24.73 25.28
C LYS A 91 0.40 -26.12 24.62
N GLY A 92 1.39 -26.42 23.78
CA GLY A 92 1.56 -27.73 23.13
C GLY A 92 3.01 -28.19 23.08
N GLY A 93 3.80 -27.79 24.08
CA GLY A 93 5.21 -28.17 24.26
C GLY A 93 5.44 -28.98 25.54
N GLU A 94 4.43 -29.71 26.00
CA GLU A 94 4.59 -30.81 26.94
C GLU A 94 3.74 -31.97 26.43
N LYS A 95 4.37 -32.82 25.62
CA LYS A 95 4.33 -34.29 25.66
C LYS A 95 5.40 -34.80 24.70
#